data_AF-A0A924HMV8-F1
#
_entry.id   AF-A0A924HMV8-F1
#
_cell.length_a   1.000
_cell.length_b   1.000
_cell.length_c   1.000
_cell.angle_alpha   90.00
_cell.angle_beta   90.00
_cell.angle_gamma   90.00
#
_symmetry.space_group_name_H-M   'P 1'
#
loop_
_entity.id
_entity.type
_entity.pdbx_description
1 polymer ?
#
loop_
_entity_poly.entity_id
_entity_poly.type
_entity_poly.pdbx_seq_one_letter_code
_entity_poly.pdbx_strand_id
1 'polypeptide(L)'
;MALSDFLFYFKLGWLHIISIDALDHQLFILALVAVYTAKNVKQVLILVTAFTIGHSLTLLLSVLDVIRFSSKWVEFLIPCTIVITAISNLFKKPTANYYLA
;
A
#
# COMPACT_ATOMS: atom_id res chain seq x y z
N MET A 1 -2.61 -20.86 -21.89
CA MET A 1 -2.44 -19.41 -21.68
C MET A 1 -1.21 -18.99 -22.44
N ALA A 2 -1.36 -18.16 -23.48
CA ALA A 2 -0.27 -17.85 -24.39
C ALA A 2 0.66 -16.79 -23.78
N LEU A 3 1.93 -16.77 -24.16
CA LEU A 3 2.91 -15.76 -23.74
C LEU A 3 2.43 -14.32 -24.05
N SER A 4 1.62 -14.17 -25.11
CA SER A 4 0.95 -12.93 -25.49
C SER A 4 -0.01 -12.41 -24.42
N ASP A 5 -0.77 -13.30 -23.78
CA ASP A 5 -1.74 -12.94 -22.75
C ASP A 5 -1.00 -12.44 -21.51
N PHE A 6 0.06 -13.15 -21.11
CA PHE A 6 0.91 -12.74 -20.00
C PHE A 6 1.54 -11.36 -20.23
N LEU A 7 2.14 -11.15 -21.41
CA LEU A 7 2.75 -9.86 -21.77
C LEU A 7 1.72 -8.72 -21.80
N PHE A 8 0.51 -8.98 -22.27
CA PHE A 8 -0.58 -8.01 -22.30
C PHE A 8 -0.99 -7.58 -20.88
N TYR A 9 -1.26 -8.54 -19.99
CA TYR A 9 -1.63 -8.24 -18.60
C TYR A 9 -0.47 -7.62 -17.81
N PHE A 10 0.77 -8.06 -18.06
CA PHE A 10 1.95 -7.43 -17.46
C PHE A 10 2.09 -5.97 -17.87
N LYS A 11 1.92 -5.66 -19.16
CA LYS A 11 1.97 -4.29 -19.68
C LYS A 11 0.83 -3.44 -19.12
N LEU A 12 -0.38 -3.99 -18.98
CA LEU A 12 -1.49 -3.31 -18.32
C LEU A 12 -1.17 -2.98 -16.86
N GLY A 13 -0.66 -3.95 -16.09
CA GLY A 13 -0.24 -3.73 -14.70
C GLY A 13 0.87 -2.67 -14.59
N TRP A 14 1.85 -2.71 -15.49
CA TRP A 14 2.92 -1.72 -15.55
C TRP A 14 2.39 -0.30 -15.81
N LEU A 15 1.49 -0.15 -16.79
CA LEU A 15 0.85 1.12 -17.10
C LEU A 15 -0.04 1.60 -15.95
N HIS A 16 -0.70 0.70 -15.24
CA HIS A 16 -1.50 1.02 -14.06
C HIS A 16 -0.63 1.61 -12.94
N ILE A 17 0.49 0.98 -12.59
CA ILE A 17 1.37 1.46 -11.51
C ILE A 17 1.98 2.84 -11.82
N ILE A 18 2.31 3.11 -13.09
CA ILE A 18 2.89 4.39 -13.52
C ILE A 18 1.82 5.48 -13.73
N SER A 19 0.55 5.12 -13.89
CA SER A 19 -0.51 6.10 -14.11
C SER A 19 -0.79 6.94 -12.85
N ILE A 20 -1.41 8.10 -13.08
CA ILE A 20 -1.88 8.98 -12.00
C ILE A 20 -2.96 8.31 -11.15
N ASP A 21 -3.68 7.33 -11.72
CA ASP A 21 -4.74 6.59 -11.00
C ASP A 21 -4.17 5.71 -9.88
N ALA A 22 -2.89 5.33 -9.94
CA ALA A 22 -2.20 4.54 -8.91
C ALA A 22 -1.30 5.39 -7.99
N LEU A 23 -1.59 6.69 -7.85
CA LEU A 23 -0.87 7.56 -6.92
C LEU A 23 -0.91 7.04 -5.47
N ASP A 24 -1.99 6.37 -5.08
CA ASP A 24 -2.12 5.72 -3.78
C ASP A 24 -1.02 4.66 -3.53
N HIS A 25 -0.68 3.85 -4.53
CA HIS A 25 0.38 2.85 -4.47
C HIS A 25 1.77 3.50 -4.36
N GLN A 26 2.02 4.54 -5.17
CA GLN A 26 3.29 5.26 -5.18
C GLN A 26 3.54 5.98 -3.85
N LEU A 27 2.53 6.68 -3.32
CA LEU A 27 2.60 7.36 -2.04
C LEU A 27 2.75 6.38 -0.87
N PHE A 28 2.12 5.21 -0.95
CA PHE A 28 2.30 4.15 0.04
C PHE A 28 3.75 3.63 0.07
N ILE A 29 4.34 3.34 -1.09
CA ILE A 29 5.76 2.92 -1.17
C ILE A 29 6.68 4.03 -0.66
N LEU A 30 6.42 5.29 -1.03
CA LEU A 30 7.22 6.43 -0.56
C LEU A 30 7.14 6.57 0.97
N ALA A 31 5.96 6.42 1.57
CA ALA A 31 5.79 6.40 3.02
C ALA A 31 6.58 5.24 3.66
N LEU A 32 6.52 4.02 3.09
CA LEU A 32 7.27 2.88 3.61
C LEU A 32 8.79 3.11 3.57
N VAL A 33 9.32 3.63 2.46
CA VAL A 33 10.76 3.91 2.30
C VAL A 33 11.22 5.03 3.23
N ALA A 34 10.38 6.05 3.47
CA ALA A 34 10.67 7.11 4.42
C ALA A 34 10.70 6.62 5.88
N VAL A 35 9.84 5.65 6.22
CA VAL A 35 9.66 5.13 7.59
C VAL A 35 10.66 4.03 7.96
N TYR A 36 10.87 3.07 7.06
CA TYR A 36 11.49 1.80 7.40
C TYR A 36 12.87 1.66 6.76
N THR A 37 13.90 1.74 7.59
CA THR A 37 15.25 1.30 7.23
C THR A 37 15.29 -0.23 7.05
N ALA A 38 16.28 -0.74 6.30
CA ALA A 38 16.51 -2.17 6.03
C ALA A 38 16.57 -3.10 7.28
N LYS A 39 16.64 -2.56 8.50
CA LYS A 39 16.51 -3.33 9.75
C LYS A 39 15.06 -3.73 10.10
N ASN A 40 14.05 -3.09 9.51
CA ASN A 40 12.63 -3.26 9.88
C ASN A 40 11.81 -4.01 8.82
N VAL A 41 12.45 -4.80 7.95
CA VAL A 41 11.83 -5.50 6.81
C VAL A 41 10.63 -6.35 7.22
N LYS A 42 10.67 -6.99 8.41
CA LYS A 42 9.54 -7.78 8.92
C LYS A 42 8.27 -6.92 9.14
N GLN A 43 8.42 -5.70 9.64
CA GLN A 43 7.29 -4.79 9.86
C GLN A 43 6.74 -4.27 8.54
N VAL A 44 7.61 -3.97 7.57
CA VAL A 44 7.22 -3.58 6.21
C VAL A 44 6.41 -4.69 5.55
N LEU A 45 6.89 -5.93 5.59
CA LEU A 45 6.19 -7.06 4.97
C LEU A 45 4.80 -7.28 5.57
N ILE A 46 4.66 -7.15 6.90
CA ILE A 46 3.35 -7.25 7.56
C ILE A 46 2.41 -6.13 7.10
N LEU A 47 2.91 -4.89 7.00
CA LEU A 47 2.09 -3.75 6.59
C LEU A 47 1.65 -3.85 5.12
N VAL A 48 2.58 -4.21 4.23
CA VAL A 48 2.29 -4.43 2.80
C VAL A 48 1.29 -5.56 2.61
N THR A 49 1.48 -6.70 3.29
CA THR A 49 0.55 -7.84 3.17
C THR A 49 -0.83 -7.51 3.72
N ALA A 50 -0.92 -6.82 4.86
CA ALA A 50 -2.19 -6.36 5.41
C ALA A 50 -2.92 -5.41 4.44
N PHE A 51 -2.20 -4.46 3.82
CA PHE A 51 -2.76 -3.55 2.82
C PHE A 51 -3.27 -4.30 1.59
N THR A 52 -2.46 -5.21 1.01
CA THR A 52 -2.84 -6.00 -0.15
C THR A 52 -4.05 -6.88 0.13
N ILE A 53 -4.11 -7.53 1.29
CA ILE A 53 -5.25 -8.35 1.71
C ILE A 53 -6.50 -7.47 1.87
N GLY A 54 -6.39 -6.34 2.59
CA GLY A 54 -7.51 -5.43 2.80
C GLY A 54 -8.08 -4.90 1.48
N HIS A 55 -7.21 -4.43 0.58
CA HIS A 55 -7.60 -3.92 -0.73
C HIS A 55 -8.25 -5.01 -1.60
N SER A 56 -7.63 -6.19 -1.68
CA SER A 56 -8.17 -7.32 -2.44
C SER A 56 -9.52 -7.78 -1.88
N LEU A 57 -9.69 -7.77 -0.56
CA LEU A 57 -10.95 -8.13 0.08
C LEU A 57 -12.05 -7.10 -0.22
N THR A 58 -11.73 -5.80 -0.21
CA THR A 58 -12.71 -4.76 -0.58
C THR A 58 -13.17 -4.88 -2.03
N LEU A 59 -12.25 -5.19 -2.96
CA LEU A 59 -12.60 -5.46 -4.36
C LEU A 59 -13.44 -6.73 -4.50
N LEU A 60 -13.05 -7.82 -3.82
CA LEU A 60 -13.79 -9.07 -3.83
C LEU A 60 -15.23 -8.88 -3.33
N LEU A 61 -15.40 -8.19 -2.20
CA LEU A 61 -16.72 -7.87 -1.65
C LEU A 61 -17.55 -7.00 -2.60
N SER A 62 -16.91 -6.04 -3.29
CA SER A 62 -17.56 -5.20 -4.29
C SER A 62 -18.00 -5.99 -5.53
N VAL A 63 -17.23 -7.01 -5.95
CA VAL A 63 -17.55 -7.84 -7.12
C VAL A 63 -18.62 -8.89 -6.80
N LEU A 64 -18.61 -9.47 -5.59
CA LEU A 64 -19.57 -10.49 -5.18
C LEU A 64 -20.96 -9.92 -4.80
N ASP A 65 -21.12 -8.59 -4.83
CA ASP A 65 -22.34 -7.85 -4.47
C ASP A 65 -22.92 -8.19 -3.08
N VAL A 66 -22.12 -8.82 -2.20
CA VAL A 66 -22.54 -9.23 -0.84
C VAL A 66 -22.68 -8.01 0.06
N ILE A 67 -21.75 -7.05 -0.05
CA ILE A 67 -21.78 -5.78 0.66
C ILE A 67 -21.29 -4.69 -0.29
N ARG A 68 -22.20 -3.81 -0.74
CA ARG A 68 -21.86 -2.62 -1.52
C ARG A 68 -21.23 -1.57 -0.62
N PHE A 69 -19.94 -1.69 -0.35
CA PHE A 69 -19.17 -0.55 0.11
C PHE A 69 -19.04 0.45 -1.04
N SER A 70 -19.40 1.71 -0.80
CA SER A 70 -19.20 2.75 -1.81
C SER A 70 -17.71 2.86 -2.10
N SER A 71 -17.31 2.75 -3.38
CA SER A 71 -15.93 2.95 -3.81
C SER A 71 -15.35 4.26 -3.26
N LYS A 72 -16.20 5.30 -3.14
CA LYS A 72 -15.86 6.59 -2.55
C LYS A 72 -15.29 6.49 -1.13
N TRP A 73 -15.84 5.60 -0.29
CA TRP A 73 -15.33 5.41 1.08
C TRP A 73 -13.98 4.71 1.07
N VAL A 74 -13.78 3.71 0.22
CA VAL A 74 -12.51 2.98 0.11
C VAL A 74 -11.42 3.90 -0.44
N GLU A 75 -11.71 4.60 -1.53
CA GLU A 75 -10.83 5.59 -2.17
C GLU A 75 -10.47 6.75 -1.25
N PHE A 76 -11.34 7.10 -0.29
CA PHE A 76 -11.04 8.12 0.71
C PHE A 76 -10.19 7.57 1.88
N LEU A 77 -10.47 6.34 2.32
CA LEU A 77 -9.78 5.74 3.46
C LEU A 77 -8.32 5.42 3.14
N ILE A 78 -7.99 5.02 1.92
CA ILE A 78 -6.61 4.73 1.50
C ILE A 78 -5.68 5.94 1.73
N PRO A 79 -5.89 7.12 1.14
CA PRO A 79 -5.06 8.29 1.39
C PRO A 79 -5.12 8.75 2.85
N CYS A 80 -6.26 8.62 3.55
CA CYS A 80 -6.31 8.89 4.99
C CYS A 80 -5.35 8.02 5.79
N THR A 81 -5.28 6.71 5.52
CA THR A 81 -4.34 5.80 6.21
C THR A 81 -2.89 6.11 5.88
N ILE A 82 -2.59 6.54 4.65
CA ILE A 82 -1.24 6.98 4.25
C ILE A 82 -0.85 8.24 5.03
N VAL A 83 -1.73 9.24 5.09
CA VAL A 83 -1.48 10.49 5.84
C VAL A 83 -1.29 10.21 7.33
N ILE A 84 -2.15 9.38 7.94
CA ILE A 84 -2.01 9.00 9.35
C ILE A 84 -0.68 8.27 9.59
N THR A 85 -0.29 7.37 8.69
CA THR A 85 0.99 6.65 8.77
C THR A 85 2.17 7.60 8.67
N ALA A 86 2.13 8.57 7.72
CA ALA A 86 3.16 9.58 7.55
C ALA A 86 3.26 10.52 8.77
N ILE A 87 2.13 10.97 9.31
CA ILE A 87 2.09 11.81 10.52
C ILE A 87 2.63 11.05 11.73
N SER A 88 2.15 9.82 11.97
CA SER A 88 2.63 8.96 13.05
C SER A 88 4.14 8.72 12.95
N ASN A 89 4.68 8.67 11.73
CA ASN A 89 6.10 8.57 11.50
C ASN A 89 6.87 9.86 11.82
N LEU A 90 6.40 11.03 11.40
CA LEU A 90 7.02 12.31 11.74
C LEU A 90 7.13 12.52 13.25
N PHE A 91 6.19 11.97 14.02
CA PHE A 91 6.19 12.05 15.49
C PHE A 91 6.96 10.91 16.18
N LYS A 92 7.40 9.86 15.47
CA LYS A 92 8.30 8.85 16.03
C LYS A 92 9.69 9.47 16.21
N LYS A 93 10.01 9.86 17.45
CA LYS A 93 11.37 10.26 17.82
C LYS A 93 12.37 9.16 17.44
N PRO A 94 13.56 9.51 16.90
CA PRO A 94 14.63 8.54 16.80
C PRO A 94 14.97 8.09 18.21
N THR A 95 14.72 6.83 18.53
CA THR A 95 15.29 6.20 19.73
C THR A 95 16.80 6.13 19.51
N ALA A 96 17.48 7.21 19.89
CA ALA A 96 18.91 7.24 20.06
C ALA A 96 19.27 6.33 21.25
N ASN A 97 19.31 5.02 21.01
CA ASN A 97 20.03 4.08 21.87
C ASN A 97 21.53 4.26 21.61
N TYR A 98 22.11 5.33 22.16
CA TYR A 98 23.54 5.64 22.08
C TYR A 98 24.28 5.45 23.41
N TYR A 99 23.71 4.75 24.41
CA TYR A 99 24.30 4.74 25.75
C TYR A 99 24.69 3.40 26.38
N LEU A 100 24.56 2.22 25.73
CA LEU A 100 25.08 0.98 26.33
C LEU A 100 25.58 -0.02 25.28
N ALA A 101 26.87 0.06 24.93
CA ALA A 101 27.73 -1.06 24.56
C ALA A 101 29.20 -0.63 24.70
#